data_AF-A0A815XAG9-F1
#
_entry.id   AF-A0A815XAG9-F1
#
_cell.length_a   1.000
_cell.length_b   1.000
_cell.length_c   1.000
_cell.angle_alpha   90.00
_cell.angle_beta   90.00
_cell.angle_gamma   90.00
#
_symmetry.space_group_name_H-M   'P 1'
#
loop_
_entity.id
_entity.type
_entity.pdbx_description
1 polymer ?
#
loop_
_entity_poly.entity_id
_entity_poly.type
_entity_poly.pdbx_seq_one_letter_code
_entity_poly.pdbx_strand_id
1 'polypeptide(L)'
;MAETPTPHTGIVPIASIQNVIDSTRNLRFSGVVTSIILVTASLPITKLCLGTLYKKQCSAQTPIPIWLVTSGFRGLLCIFVILSILGFAMLTDRYCRKTSSSLLLFVGTLVIVISAFFNFSWSIVGIYWSTSIRSTVQHTDPTQTQTYCHSTPYTFVMAVSLFQAITILIFIVICVIYIRRALPTMITYSNSQAVHQAHKHSNSIASARLWIVGLGQFVVTINGKSVSNGVLNPGYVDWNKTLEYSTYDVTPALQTGDNVLGVVLEKVELYEWKQPNDCIRLESSWYGGEEYDARKELPGWDTPSYDHST
;
A
#
# COMPACT_ATOMS: atom_id res chain seq x y z
N MET A 1 33.12 11.06 -48.25
CA MET A 1 32.65 9.97 -47.39
C MET A 1 32.22 10.62 -46.09
N ALA A 2 30.91 10.71 -45.84
CA ALA A 2 30.39 11.33 -44.62
C ALA A 2 30.27 10.25 -43.54
N GLU A 3 30.90 10.49 -42.40
CA GLU A 3 30.83 9.62 -41.23
C GLU A 3 29.41 9.60 -40.65
N THR A 4 28.86 8.42 -40.45
CA THR A 4 27.65 8.17 -39.65
C THR A 4 27.87 8.65 -38.20
N PRO A 5 27.04 9.56 -37.65
CA PRO A 5 27.22 10.02 -36.28
C PRO A 5 26.63 9.01 -35.29
N THR A 6 27.46 8.53 -34.37
CA THR A 6 27.09 7.74 -33.20
C THR A 6 26.35 8.59 -32.16
N PRO A 7 25.36 8.03 -31.43
CA PRO A 7 24.60 8.77 -30.41
C PRO A 7 25.43 9.06 -29.15
N HIS A 8 25.27 10.26 -28.59
CA HIS A 8 25.86 10.68 -27.31
C HIS A 8 24.80 10.66 -26.19
N THR A 9 25.07 9.90 -25.14
CA THR A 9 24.26 9.74 -23.91
C THR A 9 24.79 10.60 -22.76
N GLY A 10 23.91 11.12 -21.91
CA GLY A 10 24.22 11.91 -20.70
C GLY A 10 23.19 11.68 -19.59
N ILE A 11 23.53 12.01 -18.32
CA ILE A 11 22.80 11.59 -17.10
C ILE A 11 22.28 12.82 -16.31
N VAL A 12 21.08 12.73 -15.70
CA VAL A 12 20.47 13.77 -14.83
C VAL A 12 20.05 13.19 -13.45
N PRO A 13 20.30 13.86 -12.29
CA PRO A 13 19.90 13.37 -10.97
C PRO A 13 18.54 13.91 -10.44
N ILE A 14 17.71 13.02 -9.88
CA ILE A 14 16.29 13.18 -9.45
C ILE A 14 16.18 13.42 -7.92
N ALA A 15 16.80 14.46 -7.36
CA ALA A 15 16.90 14.61 -5.88
C ALA A 15 16.03 15.71 -5.25
N SER A 16 15.43 16.62 -6.02
CA SER A 16 14.90 17.89 -5.48
C SER A 16 13.39 17.93 -5.19
N ILE A 17 12.56 17.14 -5.87
CA ILE A 17 11.09 17.25 -5.78
C ILE A 17 10.48 16.37 -4.66
N GLN A 18 11.14 15.28 -4.29
CA GLN A 18 10.61 14.28 -3.35
C GLN A 18 10.52 14.80 -1.90
N ASN A 19 11.47 15.62 -1.48
CA ASN A 19 11.67 15.98 -0.07
C ASN A 19 10.53 16.81 0.57
N VAL A 20 9.75 17.56 -0.23
CA VAL A 20 8.71 18.46 0.28
C VAL A 20 7.37 17.73 0.51
N ILE A 21 7.07 16.73 -0.31
CA ILE A 21 5.85 15.91 -0.19
C ILE A 21 5.95 14.94 1.01
N ASP A 22 7.15 14.45 1.29
CA ASP A 22 7.39 13.50 2.39
C ASP A 22 7.27 14.18 3.77
N SER A 23 7.65 15.45 3.89
CA SER A 23 7.63 16.19 5.16
C SER A 23 6.21 16.43 5.70
N THR A 24 5.26 16.80 4.84
CA THR A 24 3.87 17.09 5.22
C THR A 24 3.05 15.82 5.51
N ARG A 25 3.37 14.70 4.86
CA ARG A 25 2.72 13.39 5.09
C ARG A 25 3.12 12.78 6.45
N ASN A 26 4.39 12.92 6.84
CA ASN A 26 4.92 12.37 8.08
C ASN A 26 4.34 13.02 9.35
N LEU A 27 4.05 14.34 9.32
CA LEU A 27 3.48 15.03 10.48
C LEU A 27 2.03 14.59 10.79
N ARG A 28 1.21 14.38 9.75
CA ARG A 28 -0.19 13.93 9.92
C ARG A 28 -0.30 12.48 10.37
N PHE A 29 0.62 11.63 9.91
CA PHE A 29 0.66 10.21 10.28
C PHE A 29 0.97 10.02 11.79
N SER A 30 1.88 10.81 12.35
CA SER A 30 2.31 10.72 13.76
C SER A 30 1.17 11.00 14.76
N GLY A 31 0.35 12.03 14.52
CA GLY A 31 -0.74 12.42 15.42
C GLY A 31 -1.89 11.40 15.47
N VAL A 32 -2.25 10.82 14.32
CA VAL A 32 -3.30 9.80 14.21
C VAL A 32 -2.87 8.50 14.90
N VAL A 33 -1.63 8.07 14.67
CA VAL A 33 -1.08 6.85 15.29
C VAL A 33 -1.05 6.98 16.82
N THR A 34 -0.60 8.12 17.35
CA THR A 34 -0.57 8.36 18.80
C THR A 34 -1.95 8.29 19.44
N SER A 35 -2.97 8.84 18.78
CA SER A 35 -4.35 8.82 19.26
C SER A 35 -4.93 7.41 19.29
N ILE A 36 -4.66 6.60 18.25
CA ILE A 36 -5.09 5.19 18.19
C ILE A 36 -4.43 4.36 19.30
N ILE A 37 -3.16 4.61 19.63
CA ILE A 37 -2.44 3.89 20.69
C ILE A 37 -3.08 4.14 22.06
N LEU A 38 -3.38 5.40 22.39
CA LEU A 38 -3.99 5.74 23.68
C LEU A 38 -5.36 5.09 23.85
N VAL A 39 -6.18 5.10 22.79
CA VAL A 39 -7.50 4.48 22.80
C VAL A 39 -7.40 2.96 22.93
N THR A 40 -6.50 2.32 22.18
CA THR A 40 -6.35 0.85 22.19
C THR A 40 -5.69 0.31 23.46
N ALA A 41 -4.83 1.10 24.14
CA ALA A 41 -4.21 0.73 25.41
C ALA A 41 -5.16 0.84 26.61
N SER A 42 -6.27 1.58 26.50
CA SER A 42 -7.21 1.77 27.61
C SER A 42 -7.82 0.44 28.11
N LEU A 43 -8.31 -0.40 27.21
CA LEU A 43 -8.92 -1.69 27.53
C LEU A 43 -8.00 -2.67 28.28
N PRO A 44 -6.75 -2.96 27.83
CA PRO A 44 -5.87 -3.85 28.56
C PRO A 44 -5.45 -3.30 29.94
N ILE A 45 -5.33 -1.98 30.08
CA ILE A 45 -5.07 -1.35 31.38
C ILE A 45 -6.27 -1.55 32.32
N THR A 46 -7.50 -1.32 31.86
CA THR A 46 -8.71 -1.57 32.66
C THR A 46 -8.81 -3.04 33.09
N LYS A 47 -8.46 -4.00 32.22
CA LYS A 47 -8.40 -5.43 32.56
C LYS A 47 -7.41 -5.72 33.69
N LEU A 48 -6.22 -5.12 33.66
CA LEU A 48 -5.22 -5.26 34.72
C LEU A 48 -5.74 -4.69 36.05
N CYS A 49 -6.28 -3.47 36.04
CA CYS A 49 -6.81 -2.82 37.24
C CYS A 49 -7.98 -3.61 37.86
N LEU A 50 -8.96 -4.03 37.07
CA LEU A 50 -10.09 -4.81 37.57
C LEU A 50 -9.64 -6.21 38.04
N GLY A 51 -8.72 -6.85 37.32
CA GLY A 51 -8.18 -8.14 37.71
C GLY A 51 -7.43 -8.10 39.06
N THR A 52 -6.67 -7.05 39.34
CA THR A 52 -5.94 -6.92 40.63
C THR A 52 -6.86 -6.50 41.78
N LEU A 53 -7.80 -5.59 41.54
CA LEU A 53 -8.73 -5.09 42.57
C LEU A 53 -9.66 -6.19 43.11
N TYR A 54 -10.15 -7.07 42.23
CA TYR A 54 -11.14 -8.09 42.60
C TYR A 54 -10.53 -9.47 42.89
N LYS A 55 -9.21 -9.64 42.76
CA LYS A 55 -8.51 -10.93 42.96
C LYS A 55 -8.77 -11.60 44.31
N LYS A 56 -8.92 -10.81 45.38
CA LYS A 56 -9.07 -11.32 46.76
C LYS A 56 -10.50 -11.25 47.29
N GLN A 57 -11.45 -10.71 46.52
CA GLN A 57 -12.79 -10.41 47.01
C GLN A 57 -13.73 -11.61 47.00
N CYS A 58 -13.41 -12.67 46.26
CA CYS A 58 -14.28 -13.83 46.10
C CYS A 58 -13.46 -15.09 45.83
N SER A 59 -13.56 -16.09 46.70
CA SER A 59 -12.87 -17.38 46.59
C SER A 59 -13.45 -18.28 45.48
N ALA A 60 -14.77 -18.22 45.26
CA ALA A 60 -15.44 -18.95 44.20
C ALA A 60 -14.98 -18.51 42.79
N GLN A 61 -14.68 -17.22 42.59
CA GLN A 61 -14.35 -16.66 41.27
C GLN A 61 -12.84 -16.55 40.97
N THR A 62 -11.98 -17.26 41.70
CA THR A 62 -10.51 -17.25 41.48
C THR A 62 -10.04 -17.25 40.01
N PRO A 63 -10.64 -18.01 39.06
CA PRO A 63 -10.21 -17.99 37.66
C PRO A 63 -10.47 -16.67 36.90
N ILE A 64 -11.52 -15.91 37.25
CA ILE A 64 -11.92 -14.69 36.50
C ILE A 64 -10.90 -13.54 36.66
N PRO A 65 -10.48 -13.15 37.88
CA PRO A 65 -9.44 -12.13 38.05
C PRO A 65 -8.09 -12.53 37.45
N ILE A 66 -7.72 -13.82 37.50
CA ILE A 66 -6.49 -14.33 36.87
C ILE A 66 -6.57 -14.18 35.34
N TRP A 67 -7.73 -14.49 34.76
CA TRP A 67 -8.00 -14.29 33.33
C TRP A 67 -7.89 -12.83 32.91
N LEU A 68 -8.39 -11.89 33.72
CA LEU A 68 -8.31 -10.45 33.47
C LEU A 68 -6.86 -9.94 33.49
N VAL A 69 -6.06 -10.36 34.46
CA VAL A 69 -4.65 -9.95 34.56
C VAL A 69 -3.82 -10.49 33.39
N THR A 70 -3.97 -11.78 33.07
CA THR A 70 -3.23 -12.44 31.99
C THR A 70 -3.58 -11.87 30.62
N SER A 71 -4.87 -11.60 30.35
CA SER A 71 -5.32 -10.99 29.10
C SER A 71 -4.89 -9.52 28.95
N GLY A 72 -4.92 -8.74 30.04
CA GLY A 72 -4.46 -7.36 30.04
C GLY A 72 -2.96 -7.22 29.74
N PHE A 73 -2.12 -8.04 30.39
CA PHE A 73 -0.67 -8.05 30.13
C PHE A 73 -0.34 -8.44 28.68
N ARG A 74 -0.99 -9.49 28.16
CA ARG A 74 -0.78 -9.94 26.77
C ARG A 74 -1.20 -8.87 25.76
N GLY A 75 -2.28 -8.13 26.03
CA GLY A 75 -2.72 -7.02 25.17
C GLY A 75 -1.67 -5.92 25.04
N LEU A 76 -1.06 -5.50 26.15
CA LEU A 76 0.03 -4.52 26.14
C LEU A 76 1.28 -5.01 25.40
N LEU A 77 1.65 -6.28 25.59
CA LEU A 77 2.76 -6.90 24.87
C LEU A 77 2.53 -6.88 23.34
N CYS A 78 1.31 -7.17 22.89
CA CYS A 78 0.98 -7.13 21.46
C CYS A 78 1.09 -5.71 20.89
N ILE A 79 0.63 -4.69 21.62
CA ILE A 79 0.78 -3.28 21.22
C ILE A 79 2.27 -2.92 21.06
N PHE A 80 3.10 -3.30 22.03
CA PHE A 80 4.55 -3.05 21.97
C PHE A 80 5.23 -3.71 20.76
N VAL A 81 4.87 -4.96 20.45
CA VAL A 81 5.40 -5.68 19.28
C VAL A 81 4.96 -5.01 17.97
N ILE A 82 3.69 -4.63 17.85
CA ILE A 82 3.17 -3.94 16.66
C ILE A 82 3.90 -2.60 16.45
N LEU A 83 4.10 -1.82 17.51
CA LEU A 83 4.85 -0.57 17.44
C LEU A 83 6.31 -0.77 17.04
N SER A 84 6.94 -1.84 17.53
CA SER A 84 8.31 -2.19 17.15
C SER A 84 8.42 -2.52 15.66
N ILE A 85 7.44 -3.25 15.12
CA ILE A 85 7.37 -3.59 13.68
C ILE A 85 7.09 -2.34 12.83
N LEU A 86 6.11 -1.52 13.22
CA LEU A 86 5.77 -0.28 12.50
C LEU A 86 6.92 0.73 12.53
N GLY A 87 7.59 0.86 13.69
CA GLY A 87 8.77 1.70 13.84
C GLY A 87 9.91 1.22 12.94
N PHE A 88 10.14 -0.09 12.88
CA PHE A 88 11.14 -0.65 11.97
C PHE A 88 10.78 -0.43 10.50
N ALA A 89 9.51 -0.64 10.10
CA ALA A 89 9.05 -0.41 8.73
C ALA A 89 9.24 1.06 8.30
N MET A 90 8.95 2.01 9.19
CA MET A 90 9.20 3.44 8.93
C MET A 90 10.69 3.79 8.86
N LEU A 91 11.55 3.12 9.64
CA LEU A 91 13.00 3.32 9.57
C LEU A 91 13.58 2.76 8.25
N THR A 92 13.08 1.63 7.76
CA THR A 92 13.53 1.06 6.48
C THR A 92 13.17 1.94 5.29
N ASP A 93 12.00 2.58 5.32
CA ASP A 93 11.53 3.50 4.27
C ASP A 93 12.46 4.73 4.14
N ARG A 94 12.90 5.30 5.27
CA ARG A 94 13.81 6.47 5.27
C ARG A 94 15.23 6.19 4.78
N TYR A 95 15.69 4.94 4.86
CA TYR A 95 17.10 4.62 4.61
C TYR A 95 17.35 3.89 3.28
N CYS A 96 16.32 3.65 2.46
CA CYS A 96 16.40 3.02 1.12
C CYS A 96 17.37 1.82 1.09
N ARG A 97 17.43 1.06 2.20
CA ARG A 97 18.43 0.01 2.38
C ARG A 97 17.79 -1.32 2.04
N LYS A 98 18.18 -1.88 0.90
CA LYS A 98 17.79 -3.20 0.39
C LYS A 98 18.45 -4.31 1.24
N THR A 99 18.22 -4.31 2.54
CA THR A 99 18.67 -5.35 3.46
C THR A 99 17.50 -6.31 3.66
N SER A 100 17.75 -7.61 3.53
CA SER A 100 16.79 -8.73 3.61
C SER A 100 15.81 -8.62 4.81
N SER A 101 14.78 -7.80 4.66
CA SER A 101 13.73 -7.46 5.63
C SER A 101 12.58 -8.47 5.63
N SER A 102 12.64 -9.47 4.75
CA SER A 102 11.66 -10.56 4.64
C SER A 102 11.56 -11.36 5.94
N LEU A 103 12.68 -11.65 6.61
CA LEU A 103 12.68 -12.43 7.84
C LEU A 103 12.03 -11.66 9.01
N LEU A 104 12.34 -10.38 9.17
CA LEU A 104 11.77 -9.59 10.27
C LEU A 104 10.27 -9.34 10.06
N LEU A 105 9.86 -9.06 8.82
CA LEU A 105 8.45 -8.90 8.47
C LEU A 105 7.69 -10.24 8.63
N PHE A 106 8.31 -11.35 8.23
CA PHE A 106 7.75 -12.69 8.41
C PHE A 106 7.61 -13.05 9.89
N VAL A 107 8.67 -12.87 10.69
CA VAL A 107 8.65 -13.11 12.15
C VAL A 107 7.62 -12.20 12.82
N GLY A 108 7.54 -10.93 12.45
CA GLY A 108 6.54 -10.00 12.96
C GLY A 108 5.11 -10.45 12.65
N THR A 109 4.86 -10.86 11.40
CA THR A 109 3.56 -11.38 10.96
C THR A 109 3.20 -12.67 11.71
N LEU A 110 4.14 -13.59 11.88
CA LEU A 110 3.95 -14.83 12.62
C LEU A 110 3.59 -14.57 14.08
N VAL A 111 4.28 -13.63 14.75
CA VAL A 111 3.99 -13.24 16.14
C VAL A 111 2.60 -12.63 16.29
N ILE A 112 2.15 -11.84 15.31
CA ILE A 112 0.79 -11.27 15.29
C ILE A 112 -0.25 -12.39 15.16
N VAL A 113 -0.06 -13.32 14.21
CA VAL A 113 -0.99 -14.44 13.98
C VAL A 113 -1.08 -15.35 15.21
N ILE A 114 0.06 -15.75 15.78
CA ILE A 114 0.11 -16.58 17.00
C ILE A 114 -0.60 -15.86 18.15
N SER A 115 -0.37 -14.56 18.30
CA SER A 115 -1.02 -13.76 19.35
C SER A 115 -2.53 -13.61 19.12
N ALA A 116 -3.00 -13.53 17.88
CA ALA A 116 -4.41 -13.51 17.55
C ALA A 116 -5.08 -14.85 17.90
N PHE A 117 -4.44 -15.98 17.56
CA PHE A 117 -4.95 -17.32 17.87
C PHE A 117 -5.05 -17.56 19.38
N PHE A 118 -4.02 -17.15 20.13
CA PHE A 118 -4.04 -17.18 21.59
C PHE A 118 -5.19 -16.34 22.16
N ASN A 119 -5.36 -15.10 21.68
CA ASN A 119 -6.43 -14.20 22.12
C ASN A 119 -7.84 -14.77 21.84
N PHE A 120 -8.04 -15.41 20.70
CA PHE A 120 -9.29 -16.09 20.37
C PHE A 120 -9.57 -17.24 21.34
N SER A 121 -8.59 -18.13 21.50
CA SER A 121 -8.70 -19.29 22.38
C SER A 121 -8.94 -18.87 23.84
N TRP A 122 -8.23 -17.84 24.30
CA TRP A 122 -8.35 -17.30 25.65
C TRP A 122 -9.70 -16.60 25.89
N SER A 123 -10.34 -16.05 24.84
CA SER A 123 -11.69 -15.47 24.95
C SER A 123 -12.76 -16.53 25.18
N ILE A 124 -12.63 -17.69 24.52
CA ILE A 124 -13.54 -18.83 24.71
C ILE A 124 -13.47 -19.31 26.18
N VAL A 125 -12.27 -19.38 26.74
CA VAL A 125 -12.05 -19.73 28.15
C VAL A 125 -12.72 -18.72 29.09
N GLY A 126 -12.65 -17.42 28.80
CA GLY A 126 -13.32 -16.37 29.57
C GLY A 126 -14.85 -16.52 29.59
N ILE A 127 -15.45 -16.78 28.42
CA ILE A 127 -16.89 -17.04 28.29
C ILE A 127 -17.30 -18.30 29.06
N TYR A 128 -16.54 -19.38 28.91
CA TYR A 128 -16.79 -20.64 29.61
C TYR A 128 -16.78 -20.46 31.13
N TRP A 129 -15.74 -19.82 31.68
CA TRP A 129 -15.66 -19.59 33.13
C TRP A 129 -16.76 -18.65 33.62
N SER A 130 -17.11 -17.61 32.87
CA SER A 130 -18.22 -16.73 33.26
C SER A 130 -19.56 -17.47 33.31
N THR A 131 -19.84 -18.35 32.35
CA THR A 131 -21.12 -19.05 32.26
C THR A 131 -21.20 -20.21 33.26
N SER A 132 -20.08 -20.92 33.48
CA SER A 132 -19.98 -22.03 34.42
C SER A 132 -20.26 -21.62 35.87
N ILE A 133 -19.96 -20.37 36.25
CA ILE A 133 -20.05 -19.92 37.66
C ILE A 133 -21.33 -19.14 37.97
N ARG A 134 -22.17 -18.92 36.94
CA ARG A 134 -23.39 -18.11 37.03
C ARG A 134 -24.40 -18.65 38.06
N SER A 135 -24.48 -19.98 38.21
CA SER A 135 -25.43 -20.62 39.14
C SER A 135 -24.89 -20.77 40.57
N THR A 136 -23.60 -20.57 40.79
CA THR A 136 -22.92 -20.86 42.08
C THR A 136 -22.64 -19.62 42.92
N VAL A 137 -22.88 -18.41 42.38
CA VAL A 137 -22.48 -17.14 43.00
C VAL A 137 -23.71 -16.23 43.17
N GLN A 138 -23.79 -15.56 44.32
CA GLN A 138 -24.81 -14.56 44.62
C GLN A 138 -24.24 -13.15 44.45
N HIS A 139 -25.04 -12.22 43.93
CA HIS A 139 -24.62 -10.83 43.62
C HIS A 139 -25.37 -9.78 44.44
N THR A 140 -26.31 -10.18 45.29
CA THR A 140 -27.34 -9.31 45.87
C THR A 140 -27.10 -8.96 47.34
N ASP A 141 -26.45 -9.84 48.12
CA ASP A 141 -26.28 -9.66 49.57
C ASP A 141 -24.79 -9.71 49.97
N PRO A 142 -24.18 -8.58 50.35
CA PRO A 142 -22.78 -8.51 50.75
C PRO A 142 -22.46 -9.13 52.12
N THR A 143 -23.48 -9.55 52.89
CA THR A 143 -23.29 -10.15 54.22
C THR A 143 -22.89 -11.64 54.15
N GLN A 144 -23.15 -12.32 53.03
CA GLN A 144 -22.74 -13.71 52.80
C GLN A 144 -21.32 -13.80 52.23
N THR A 145 -20.32 -13.74 53.11
CA THR A 145 -18.89 -13.65 52.74
C THR A 145 -18.33 -14.82 51.93
N GLN A 146 -18.99 -15.99 51.91
CA GLN A 146 -18.51 -17.17 51.18
C GLN A 146 -19.07 -17.30 49.75
N THR A 147 -20.20 -16.67 49.46
CA THR A 147 -20.95 -16.83 48.20
C THR A 147 -21.21 -15.51 47.47
N TYR A 148 -21.00 -14.37 48.13
CA TYR A 148 -21.13 -13.05 47.55
C TYR A 148 -19.91 -12.68 46.69
N CYS A 149 -20.16 -12.30 45.44
CA CYS A 149 -19.14 -11.70 44.58
C CYS A 149 -19.71 -10.49 43.85
N HIS A 150 -18.91 -9.44 43.68
CA HIS A 150 -19.35 -8.22 43.01
C HIS A 150 -19.69 -8.49 41.53
N SER A 151 -20.73 -7.86 40.99
CA SER A 151 -21.20 -8.10 39.62
C SER A 151 -20.25 -7.52 38.54
N THR A 152 -19.49 -6.46 38.87
CA THR A 152 -18.56 -5.77 37.95
C THR A 152 -17.59 -6.68 37.18
N PRO A 153 -16.78 -7.55 37.81
CA PRO A 153 -15.87 -8.43 37.07
C PRO A 153 -16.61 -9.36 36.10
N TYR A 154 -17.79 -9.82 36.47
CA TYR A 154 -18.60 -10.73 35.65
C TYR A 154 -19.19 -10.01 34.41
N THR A 155 -19.83 -8.86 34.59
CA THR A 155 -20.40 -8.08 33.49
C THR A 155 -19.31 -7.57 32.54
N PHE A 156 -18.15 -7.20 33.09
CA PHE A 156 -17.00 -6.76 32.32
C PHE A 156 -16.43 -7.87 31.43
N VAL A 157 -16.26 -9.10 31.95
CA VAL A 157 -15.79 -10.25 31.14
C VAL A 157 -16.74 -10.54 29.98
N MET A 158 -18.05 -10.48 30.22
CA MET A 158 -19.04 -10.68 29.15
C MET A 158 -18.99 -9.59 28.09
N ALA A 159 -18.93 -8.33 28.49
CA ALA A 159 -18.83 -7.20 27.56
C ALA A 159 -17.55 -7.26 26.71
N VAL A 160 -16.41 -7.55 27.34
CA VAL A 160 -15.12 -7.69 26.66
C VAL A 160 -15.11 -8.86 25.68
N SER A 161 -15.69 -10.00 26.06
CA SER A 161 -15.72 -11.19 25.20
C SER A 161 -16.60 -10.99 23.97
N LEU A 162 -17.74 -10.29 24.12
CA LEU A 162 -18.60 -9.90 23.00
C LEU A 162 -17.91 -8.92 22.06
N PHE A 163 -17.29 -7.87 22.61
CA PHE A 163 -16.52 -6.91 21.81
C PHE A 163 -15.41 -7.60 21.01
N GLN A 164 -14.69 -8.53 21.64
CA GLN A 164 -13.62 -9.28 20.99
C GLN A 164 -14.12 -10.24 19.91
N ALA A 165 -15.30 -10.84 20.07
CA ALA A 165 -15.91 -11.65 19.02
C ALA A 165 -16.29 -10.81 17.78
N ILE A 166 -16.84 -9.61 18.00
CA ILE A 166 -17.22 -8.68 16.92
C ILE A 166 -15.98 -8.22 16.15
N THR A 167 -14.91 -7.84 16.84
CA THR A 167 -13.67 -7.40 16.17
C THR A 167 -13.03 -8.50 15.34
N ILE A 168 -13.09 -9.76 15.81
CA ILE A 168 -12.61 -10.92 15.04
C ILE A 168 -13.47 -11.14 13.79
N LEU A 169 -14.79 -11.04 13.90
CA LEU A 169 -15.68 -11.16 12.74
C LEU A 169 -15.38 -10.07 11.69
N ILE A 170 -15.21 -8.82 12.12
CA ILE A 170 -14.84 -7.71 11.25
C ILE A 170 -13.49 -7.98 10.58
N PHE A 171 -12.49 -8.46 11.34
CA PHE A 171 -11.18 -8.80 10.79
C PHE A 171 -11.27 -9.91 9.74
N ILE A 172 -12.05 -10.96 9.98
CA ILE A 172 -12.28 -12.04 8.99
C ILE A 172 -12.93 -11.47 7.73
N VAL A 173 -13.94 -10.62 7.86
CA VAL A 173 -14.60 -9.97 6.70
C VAL A 173 -13.62 -9.10 5.93
N ILE A 174 -12.81 -8.29 6.60
CA ILE A 174 -11.76 -7.48 5.96
C ILE A 174 -10.73 -8.36 5.26
N CYS A 175 -10.27 -9.45 5.89
CA CYS A 175 -9.36 -10.40 5.27
C CYS A 175 -9.98 -11.05 4.04
N VAL A 176 -11.25 -11.46 4.08
CA VAL A 176 -11.95 -12.03 2.92
C VAL A 176 -12.08 -11.01 1.79
N ILE A 177 -12.43 -9.75 2.10
CA ILE A 177 -12.47 -8.66 1.12
C ILE A 177 -11.08 -8.41 0.53
N TYR A 178 -10.05 -8.36 1.38
CA TYR A 178 -8.68 -8.13 0.96
C TYR A 178 -8.17 -9.27 0.10
N ILE A 179 -8.36 -10.52 0.49
CA ILE A 179 -8.00 -11.70 -0.29
C ILE A 179 -8.74 -11.66 -1.64
N ARG A 180 -10.06 -11.41 -1.66
CA ARG A 180 -10.83 -11.27 -2.91
C ARG A 180 -10.33 -10.13 -3.81
N ARG A 181 -9.81 -9.05 -3.23
CA ARG A 181 -9.18 -7.93 -3.98
C ARG A 181 -7.73 -8.19 -4.34
N ALA A 182 -7.02 -9.01 -3.56
CA ALA A 182 -5.61 -9.32 -3.76
C ALA A 182 -5.39 -10.43 -4.81
N LEU A 183 -6.36 -11.35 -4.96
CA LEU A 183 -6.34 -12.35 -6.03
C LEU A 183 -6.22 -11.72 -7.43
N PRO A 184 -6.96 -10.64 -7.79
CA PRO A 184 -6.76 -9.98 -9.08
C PRO A 184 -5.55 -9.02 -9.13
N THR A 185 -4.98 -8.57 -8.00
CA THR A 185 -3.78 -7.68 -8.03
C THR A 185 -2.45 -8.42 -8.15
N MET A 186 -2.44 -9.76 -8.01
CA MET A 186 -1.24 -10.56 -8.34
C MET A 186 -1.02 -10.68 -9.87
N ILE A 187 -1.94 -10.15 -10.67
CA ILE A 187 -1.77 -9.90 -12.10
C ILE A 187 -1.67 -8.38 -12.25
N THR A 188 -0.44 -7.87 -12.27
CA THR A 188 -0.20 -6.45 -12.50
C THR A 188 -0.41 -6.16 -13.98
N TYR A 189 -1.61 -5.73 -14.38
CA TYR A 189 -1.85 -5.31 -15.76
C TYR A 189 -1.02 -4.06 -16.07
N SER A 190 -0.19 -4.17 -17.11
CA SER A 190 0.68 -3.12 -17.63
C SER A 190 -0.02 -2.42 -18.79
N ASN A 191 -0.74 -1.35 -18.49
CA ASN A 191 -1.36 -0.54 -19.53
C ASN A 191 -0.33 0.42 -20.15
N SER A 192 -0.29 0.50 -21.48
CA SER A 192 0.50 1.52 -22.19
C SER A 192 -0.29 2.84 -22.26
N GLN A 193 0.40 3.97 -22.12
CA GLN A 193 -0.20 5.31 -22.13
C GLN A 193 0.14 6.05 -23.42
N ALA A 194 -0.87 6.67 -24.04
CA ALA A 194 -0.69 7.60 -25.15
C ALA A 194 -0.73 9.05 -24.61
N VAL A 195 0.30 9.84 -24.90
CA VAL A 195 0.42 11.26 -24.52
C VAL A 195 0.63 12.07 -25.78
N HIS A 196 -0.15 13.12 -26.00
CA HIS A 196 0.05 14.05 -27.10
C HIS A 196 0.39 15.46 -26.62
N GLN A 197 1.11 16.23 -27.44
CA GLN A 197 1.29 17.67 -27.26
C GLN A 197 1.23 18.40 -28.59
N ALA A 198 0.34 19.38 -28.72
CA ALA A 198 0.23 20.25 -29.88
C ALA A 198 1.09 21.51 -29.74
N HIS A 199 1.81 21.89 -30.79
CA HIS A 199 2.60 23.12 -30.86
C HIS A 199 2.46 23.81 -32.21
N LYS A 200 2.36 25.15 -32.20
CA LYS A 200 2.21 25.97 -33.42
C LYS A 200 3.46 26.80 -33.67
N HIS A 201 4.00 26.74 -34.89
CA HIS A 201 5.14 27.57 -35.29
C HIS A 201 4.91 28.26 -36.64
N SER A 202 5.32 29.53 -36.75
CA SER A 202 5.03 30.40 -37.90
C SER A 202 6.16 30.56 -38.90
N ASN A 203 7.41 30.24 -38.55
CA ASN A 203 8.57 30.49 -39.39
C ASN A 203 9.16 29.19 -39.97
N SER A 204 10.06 29.30 -40.95
CA SER A 204 10.80 28.14 -41.47
C SER A 204 11.80 27.63 -40.44
N ILE A 205 11.76 26.33 -40.14
CA ILE A 205 12.63 25.69 -39.16
C ILE A 205 13.97 25.31 -39.81
N ALA A 206 15.08 25.80 -39.25
CA ALA A 206 16.42 25.46 -39.73
C ALA A 206 16.91 24.11 -39.20
N SER A 207 16.59 23.78 -37.94
CA SER A 207 16.88 22.48 -37.32
C SER A 207 15.98 22.28 -36.10
N ALA A 208 15.56 21.05 -35.86
CA ALA A 208 14.84 20.64 -34.66
C ALA A 208 15.32 19.25 -34.19
N ARG A 209 15.50 19.09 -32.87
CA ARG A 209 15.87 17.82 -32.25
C ARG A 209 14.91 17.48 -31.12
N LEU A 210 14.56 16.21 -31.03
CA LEU A 210 13.80 15.65 -29.92
C LEU A 210 14.76 14.89 -29.00
N TRP A 211 14.76 15.24 -27.71
CA TRP A 211 15.40 14.47 -26.65
C TRP A 211 14.31 13.85 -25.77
N ILE A 212 14.30 12.53 -25.66
CA ILE A 212 13.28 11.82 -24.89
C ILE A 212 13.90 10.76 -23.99
N VAL A 213 13.39 10.68 -22.77
CA VAL A 213 13.70 9.64 -21.79
C VAL A 213 12.37 9.01 -21.35
N GLY A 214 12.33 7.68 -21.33
CA GLY A 214 11.19 6.93 -20.83
C GLY A 214 11.64 5.97 -19.74
N LEU A 215 10.92 5.96 -18.62
CA LEU A 215 11.04 4.89 -17.62
C LEU A 215 10.22 3.69 -18.10
N GLY A 216 10.83 2.90 -18.98
CA GLY A 216 10.11 1.91 -19.76
C GLY A 216 10.55 1.93 -21.21
N GLN A 217 9.68 1.43 -22.07
CA GLN A 217 9.85 1.56 -23.50
C GLN A 217 8.93 2.64 -24.03
N PHE A 218 9.34 3.28 -25.12
CA PHE A 218 8.51 4.28 -25.74
C PHE A 218 8.53 4.19 -27.27
N VAL A 219 7.42 4.61 -27.86
CA VAL A 219 7.29 4.87 -29.29
C VAL A 219 6.90 6.33 -29.44
N VAL A 220 7.59 7.06 -30.32
CA VAL A 220 7.31 8.46 -30.58
C VAL A 220 6.86 8.65 -32.01
N THR A 221 5.78 9.41 -32.19
CA THR A 221 5.29 9.87 -33.47
C THR A 221 5.24 11.40 -33.51
N ILE A 222 5.46 11.99 -34.68
CA ILE A 222 5.22 13.41 -34.96
C ILE A 222 4.33 13.47 -36.19
N ASN A 223 3.19 14.16 -36.07
CA ASN A 223 2.22 14.34 -37.14
C ASN A 223 1.80 12.99 -37.78
N GLY A 224 1.52 11.98 -36.95
CA GLY A 224 1.14 10.64 -37.39
C GLY A 224 2.28 9.76 -37.95
N LYS A 225 3.54 10.22 -37.91
CA LYS A 225 4.69 9.47 -38.45
C LYS A 225 5.67 9.11 -37.34
N SER A 226 6.13 7.86 -37.30
CA SER A 226 7.16 7.44 -36.34
C SER A 226 8.44 8.25 -36.52
N VAL A 227 8.99 8.72 -35.40
CA VAL A 227 10.25 9.47 -35.35
C VAL A 227 11.48 8.53 -35.46
N SER A 228 11.30 7.25 -35.17
CA SER A 228 12.37 6.24 -35.20
C SER A 228 11.91 4.92 -35.82
N ASN A 229 12.86 4.21 -36.42
CA ASN A 229 12.70 2.80 -36.80
C ASN A 229 13.15 1.85 -35.68
N GLY A 230 13.71 2.38 -34.59
CA GLY A 230 14.12 1.59 -33.44
C GLY A 230 12.91 1.07 -32.68
N VAL A 231 12.97 -0.20 -32.28
CA VAL A 231 11.98 -0.83 -31.40
C VAL A 231 12.57 -0.97 -30.00
N LEU A 232 11.72 -0.97 -28.98
CA LEU A 232 12.12 -1.14 -27.57
C LEU A 232 13.13 -0.07 -27.08
N ASN A 233 13.06 1.16 -27.61
CA ASN A 233 13.86 2.30 -27.14
C ASN A 233 13.44 2.69 -25.71
N PRO A 234 14.35 3.17 -24.84
CA PRO A 234 15.76 3.51 -25.11
C PRO A 234 16.75 2.33 -24.94
N GLY A 235 16.33 1.19 -24.43
CA GLY A 235 17.18 0.04 -24.11
C GLY A 235 17.04 -0.38 -22.64
N TYR A 236 17.63 -1.53 -22.27
CA TYR A 236 17.59 -2.02 -20.89
C TYR A 236 18.84 -1.56 -20.12
N VAL A 237 18.64 -0.73 -19.10
CA VAL A 237 19.69 -0.25 -18.19
C VAL A 237 19.26 -0.41 -16.73
N ASP A 238 20.19 -0.32 -15.78
CA ASP A 238 19.85 -0.29 -14.35
C ASP A 238 19.29 1.09 -13.98
N TRP A 239 17.97 1.23 -14.00
CA TRP A 239 17.26 2.51 -13.84
C TRP A 239 17.46 3.18 -12.49
N ASN A 240 17.88 2.42 -11.48
CA ASN A 240 18.23 2.98 -10.18
C ASN A 240 19.57 3.73 -10.20
N LYS A 241 20.37 3.57 -11.26
CA LYS A 241 21.69 4.18 -11.39
C LYS A 241 21.77 5.12 -12.58
N THR A 242 21.17 4.77 -13.70
CA THR A 242 21.35 5.49 -14.96
C THR A 242 20.09 5.41 -15.81
N LEU A 243 19.78 6.51 -16.49
CA LEU A 243 18.71 6.58 -17.49
C LEU A 243 19.33 7.02 -18.80
N GLU A 244 19.04 6.25 -19.85
CA GLU A 244 19.43 6.61 -21.21
C GLU A 244 18.30 7.44 -21.84
N TYR A 245 18.69 8.51 -22.52
CA TYR A 245 17.78 9.28 -23.37
C TYR A 245 18.15 9.07 -24.83
N SER A 246 17.16 9.10 -25.71
CA SER A 246 17.35 9.06 -27.15
C SER A 246 17.22 10.45 -27.75
N THR A 247 18.06 10.74 -28.74
CA THR A 247 18.02 11.98 -29.52
C THR A 247 17.67 11.69 -30.96
N TYR A 248 16.67 12.38 -31.49
CA TYR A 248 16.25 12.25 -32.88
C TYR A 248 16.30 13.62 -33.58
N ASP A 249 16.75 13.62 -34.84
CA ASP A 249 16.57 14.77 -35.72
C ASP A 249 15.13 14.75 -36.25
N VAL A 250 14.34 15.73 -35.82
CA VAL A 250 12.92 15.83 -36.17
C VAL A 250 12.66 17.00 -37.13
N THR A 251 13.72 17.64 -37.63
CA THR A 251 13.63 18.72 -38.61
C THR A 251 12.71 18.37 -39.79
N PRO A 252 12.83 17.20 -40.46
CA PRO A 252 11.98 16.88 -41.60
C PRO A 252 10.54 16.46 -41.21
N ALA A 253 10.28 16.19 -39.93
CA ALA A 253 8.97 15.76 -39.44
C ALA A 253 8.04 16.93 -39.10
N LEU A 254 8.59 18.14 -38.95
CA LEU A 254 7.85 19.34 -38.58
C LEU A 254 7.32 20.08 -39.80
N GLN A 255 6.13 20.67 -39.65
CA GLN A 255 5.48 21.50 -40.66
C GLN A 255 5.23 22.92 -40.14
N THR A 256 5.02 23.88 -41.03
CA THR A 256 4.55 25.21 -40.66
C THR A 256 3.10 25.14 -40.16
N GLY A 257 2.80 25.81 -39.05
CA GLY A 257 1.51 25.71 -38.39
C GLY A 257 1.52 24.69 -37.26
N ASP A 258 0.44 23.92 -37.15
CA ASP A 258 0.19 23.02 -36.04
C ASP A 258 0.95 21.70 -36.21
N ASN A 259 1.62 21.26 -35.15
CA ASN A 259 2.34 20.00 -35.06
C ASN A 259 1.90 19.26 -33.82
N VAL A 260 1.80 17.94 -33.89
CA VAL A 260 1.48 17.08 -32.74
C VAL A 260 2.60 16.08 -32.53
N LEU A 261 3.09 16.03 -31.29
CA LEU A 261 3.99 14.99 -30.80
C LEU A 261 3.14 13.93 -30.07
N GLY A 262 3.12 12.70 -30.57
CA GLY A 262 2.54 11.54 -29.89
C GLY A 262 3.62 10.70 -29.23
N VAL A 263 3.39 10.26 -28.00
CA VAL A 263 4.26 9.33 -27.27
C VAL A 263 3.41 8.21 -26.71
N VAL A 264 3.73 6.97 -27.08
CA VAL A 264 3.20 5.79 -26.40
C VAL A 264 4.27 5.30 -25.42
N LEU A 265 3.92 5.24 -24.14
CA LEU A 265 4.77 4.75 -23.07
C LEU A 265 4.31 3.36 -22.65
N GLU A 266 5.22 2.41 -22.66
CA GLU A 266 5.02 1.11 -22.04
C GLU A 266 5.55 1.14 -20.61
N LYS A 267 4.71 0.69 -19.68
CA LYS A 267 5.08 0.61 -18.28
C LYS A 267 6.05 -0.55 -18.08
N VAL A 268 6.99 -0.34 -17.17
CA VAL A 268 7.80 -1.43 -16.61
C VAL A 268 7.58 -1.49 -15.11
N GLU A 269 7.68 -2.71 -14.58
CA GLU A 269 7.17 -3.22 -13.30
C GLU A 269 7.56 -2.45 -12.01
N LEU A 270 8.24 -1.30 -12.09
CA LEU A 270 8.83 -0.66 -10.91
C LEU A 270 7.96 0.42 -10.22
N TYR A 271 6.87 0.91 -10.81
CA TYR A 271 6.01 1.90 -10.12
C TYR A 271 4.51 1.79 -10.44
N GLU A 272 3.68 1.66 -9.40
CA GLU A 272 2.22 1.76 -9.49
C GLU A 272 1.76 3.21 -9.66
N TRP A 273 1.45 3.60 -10.90
CA TRP A 273 0.61 4.78 -11.16
C TRP A 273 -0.83 4.35 -11.42
N LYS A 274 -1.78 5.06 -10.83
CA LYS A 274 -3.23 4.85 -11.03
C LYS A 274 -3.60 5.49 -12.37
N GLN A 275 -4.07 4.69 -13.32
CA GLN A 275 -4.24 5.12 -14.72
C GLN A 275 -5.72 5.32 -15.11
N PRO A 276 -6.02 6.19 -16.09
CA PRO A 276 -7.33 6.28 -16.73
C PRO A 276 -7.64 5.02 -17.56
N ASN A 277 -8.92 4.70 -17.75
CA ASN A 277 -9.41 3.39 -18.19
C ASN A 277 -9.38 3.13 -19.72
N ASP A 278 -8.83 4.04 -20.51
CA ASP A 278 -8.93 4.04 -21.97
C ASP A 278 -7.60 3.73 -22.67
N CYS A 279 -7.05 2.55 -22.39
CA CYS A 279 -5.79 2.09 -23.00
C CYS A 279 -6.05 1.13 -24.17
N ILE A 280 -5.40 1.41 -25.31
CA ILE A 280 -5.43 0.61 -26.56
C ILE A 280 -4.68 -0.73 -26.36
N ARG A 281 -3.55 -0.67 -25.63
CA ARG A 281 -2.78 -1.83 -25.15
C ARG A 281 -3.19 -2.13 -23.71
N LEU A 282 -3.84 -3.27 -23.53
CA LEU A 282 -4.37 -3.73 -22.24
C LEU A 282 -3.27 -4.37 -21.38
N GLU A 283 -2.28 -4.98 -22.04
CA GLU A 283 -1.10 -5.53 -21.39
C GLU A 283 0.10 -5.39 -22.32
N SER A 284 1.24 -4.92 -21.79
CA SER A 284 2.55 -5.14 -22.41
C SER A 284 3.56 -5.57 -21.35
N SER A 285 4.13 -6.76 -21.54
CA SER A 285 5.13 -7.34 -20.65
C SER A 285 6.19 -8.07 -21.46
N TRP A 286 7.45 -7.88 -21.05
CA TRP A 286 8.60 -8.55 -21.68
C TRP A 286 8.47 -10.08 -21.65
N TYR A 287 7.88 -10.62 -20.59
CA TYR A 287 7.68 -12.06 -20.41
C TYR A 287 6.23 -12.50 -20.65
N GLY A 288 5.26 -11.60 -20.48
CA GLY A 288 3.83 -11.88 -20.63
C GLY A 288 3.27 -11.70 -22.04
N GLY A 289 4.00 -11.01 -22.94
CA GLY A 289 3.53 -10.66 -24.27
C GLY A 289 2.74 -9.34 -24.28
N GLU A 290 2.00 -9.09 -25.37
CA GLU A 290 1.19 -7.89 -25.56
C GLU A 290 -0.27 -8.27 -25.85
N GLU A 291 -1.21 -7.66 -25.15
CA GLU A 291 -2.65 -7.74 -25.43
C GLU A 291 -3.15 -6.41 -26.00
N TYR A 292 -3.71 -6.47 -27.21
CA TYR A 292 -4.11 -5.31 -28.00
C TYR A 292 -5.60 -5.36 -28.34
N ASP A 293 -6.35 -4.32 -27.96
CA ASP A 293 -7.77 -4.18 -28.32
C ASP A 293 -7.96 -3.09 -29.39
N ALA A 294 -8.02 -3.52 -30.65
CA ALA A 294 -8.20 -2.62 -31.79
C ALA A 294 -9.50 -1.79 -31.73
N ARG A 295 -10.51 -2.20 -30.95
CA ARG A 295 -11.76 -1.44 -30.80
C ARG A 295 -11.58 -0.16 -30.00
N LYS A 296 -10.49 -0.06 -29.23
CA LYS A 296 -10.15 1.11 -28.42
C LYS A 296 -9.19 2.06 -29.14
N GLU A 297 -8.77 1.74 -30.36
CA GLU A 297 -7.93 2.63 -31.15
C GLU A 297 -8.56 4.02 -31.28
N LEU A 298 -7.72 5.05 -31.21
CA LEU A 298 -8.08 6.44 -31.44
C LEU A 298 -7.44 6.90 -32.75
N PRO A 299 -8.09 6.72 -33.91
CA PRO A 299 -7.48 7.03 -35.20
C PRO A 299 -7.08 8.51 -35.28
N GLY A 300 -5.82 8.76 -35.61
CA GLY A 300 -5.29 10.11 -35.80
C GLY A 300 -5.00 10.90 -34.53
N TRP A 301 -5.05 10.29 -33.34
CA TRP A 301 -4.80 10.93 -32.04
C TRP A 301 -3.46 11.70 -31.94
N ASP A 302 -2.49 11.34 -32.77
CA ASP A 302 -1.15 11.91 -32.88
C ASP A 302 -0.99 12.85 -34.10
N THR A 303 -2.11 13.34 -34.64
CA THR A 303 -2.16 14.29 -35.76
C THR A 303 -2.80 15.62 -35.35
N PRO A 304 -2.42 16.75 -35.99
CA PRO A 304 -3.01 18.06 -35.68
C PRO A 304 -4.53 18.18 -35.93
N SER A 305 -5.11 17.29 -36.73
CA SER A 305 -6.53 17.31 -37.08
C SER A 305 -7.45 16.66 -36.03
N TYR A 306 -6.88 16.05 -34.99
CA TYR A 306 -7.65 15.33 -33.98
C TYR A 306 -8.31 16.27 -32.97
N ASP A 307 -9.56 15.99 -32.61
CA ASP A 307 -10.30 16.75 -31.60
C ASP A 307 -9.95 16.24 -30.20
N HIS A 308 -9.27 17.08 -29.41
CA HIS A 308 -8.80 16.75 -28.07
C HIS A 308 -9.74 17.25 -26.96
N SER A 309 -10.95 17.71 -27.29
CA SER A 309 -11.87 18.35 -26.34
C SER A 309 -12.72 17.39 -25.48
N THR A 310 -12.59 16.07 -25.70
CA THR A 310 -13.29 14.99 -24.97
C THR A 310 -12.36 14.20 -24.08
#